data_AF-A0A0M3ITG1-F1
#
_entry.id   AF-A0A0M3ITG1-F1
#
_cell.length_a   1.000
_cell.length_b   1.000
_cell.length_c   1.000
_cell.angle_alpha   90.00
_cell.angle_beta   90.00
_cell.angle_gamma   90.00
#
_symmetry.space_group_name_H-M   'P 1'
#
loop_
_entity.id
_entity.type
_entity.pdbx_description
1 polymer ?
#
loop_
_entity_poly.entity_id
_entity_poly.type
_entity_poly.pdbx_seq_one_letter_code
_entity_poly.pdbx_strand_id
1 'polypeptide(L)'
;MLPTIAGHSPHRLPYWPPANLLADFAGGGLSAAFGVAAALFRRERNGGIGGVVDVSMVEGLAYLSSFITAYKDIDLMWNKPYAWFSGDSPIYRTYRTADDKYMAVGALEPKFTKTLFESKSLLIC
;
A
#
# COMPACT_ATOMS: atom_id res chain seq x y z
N MET A 1 8.96 -2.66 -12.81
CA MET A 1 8.00 -2.77 -11.69
C MET A 1 8.39 -1.72 -10.66
N LEU A 2 7.42 -0.93 -10.17
CA LEU A 2 7.70 0.07 -9.14
C LEU A 2 8.32 -0.61 -7.90
N PRO A 3 9.41 -0.09 -7.33
CA PRO A 3 10.14 -0.70 -6.20
C PRO A 3 9.31 -0.85 -4.92
N THR A 4 8.09 -0.30 -4.88
CA THR A 4 7.28 -0.20 -3.66
C THR A 4 6.80 -1.51 -3.08
N ILE A 5 6.80 -2.58 -3.89
CA ILE A 5 6.41 -3.92 -3.44
C ILE A 5 7.65 -4.82 -3.29
N ALA A 6 8.77 -4.48 -3.93
CA ALA A 6 9.90 -5.38 -4.12
C ALA A 6 11.17 -4.97 -3.36
N GLY A 7 11.30 -3.69 -3.01
CA GLY A 7 12.59 -3.08 -2.75
C GLY A 7 13.64 -3.36 -3.82
N HIS A 8 14.85 -2.84 -3.64
CA HIS A 8 15.89 -2.92 -4.67
C HIS A 8 16.65 -4.26 -4.66
N SER A 9 16.47 -5.10 -3.63
CA SER A 9 17.27 -6.31 -3.42
C SER A 9 16.57 -7.58 -3.91
N PRO A 10 17.14 -8.31 -4.90
CA PRO A 10 16.58 -9.57 -5.42
C PRO A 10 16.64 -10.75 -4.44
N HIS A 11 17.23 -10.57 -3.24
CA HIS A 11 17.50 -11.64 -2.28
C HIS A 11 16.56 -11.68 -1.06
N ARG A 12 15.58 -10.78 -0.93
CA ARG A 12 14.64 -10.78 0.21
C ARG A 12 13.29 -11.42 -0.11
N LEU A 13 13.20 -12.73 0.19
CA LEU A 13 12.05 -13.54 0.65
C LEU A 13 10.71 -13.60 -0.17
N PRO A 14 9.95 -14.71 -0.06
CA PRO A 14 8.99 -15.19 -1.07
C PRO A 14 7.54 -14.70 -0.90
N TYR A 15 7.29 -13.69 -0.08
CA TYR A 15 5.93 -13.32 0.32
C TYR A 15 5.47 -12.04 -0.39
N TRP A 16 5.09 -12.19 -1.65
CA TRP A 16 4.28 -11.18 -2.32
C TRP A 16 2.92 -11.10 -1.62
N PRO A 17 2.42 -9.91 -1.22
CA PRO A 17 1.00 -9.77 -0.96
C PRO A 17 0.28 -10.26 -2.22
N PRO A 18 -0.69 -11.18 -2.09
CA PRO A 18 -1.37 -11.75 -3.24
C PRO A 18 -1.89 -10.62 -4.13
N ALA A 19 -1.42 -10.56 -5.39
CA ALA A 19 -1.69 -9.42 -6.27
C ALA A 19 -3.20 -9.20 -6.51
N ASN A 20 -3.99 -10.27 -6.34
CA ASN A 20 -5.45 -10.22 -6.36
C ASN A 20 -6.06 -9.38 -5.22
N LEU A 21 -5.38 -9.17 -4.08
CA LEU A 21 -5.82 -8.23 -3.04
C LEU A 21 -6.01 -6.81 -3.59
N LEU A 22 -5.15 -6.39 -4.52
CA LEU A 22 -5.22 -5.06 -5.10
C LEU A 22 -6.25 -5.00 -6.23
N ALA A 23 -6.20 -5.92 -7.20
CA ALA A 23 -7.10 -5.88 -8.35
C ALA A 23 -8.49 -6.42 -8.01
N ASP A 24 -8.60 -7.70 -7.64
CA ASP A 24 -9.88 -8.40 -7.48
C ASP A 24 -10.70 -7.81 -6.33
N PHE A 25 -10.05 -7.52 -5.19
CA PHE A 25 -10.74 -7.07 -3.99
C PHE A 25 -10.81 -5.55 -3.89
N ALA A 26 -9.68 -4.85 -3.77
CA ALA A 26 -9.68 -3.41 -3.51
C ALA A 26 -10.10 -2.58 -4.73
N GLY A 27 -9.56 -2.89 -5.92
CA GLY A 27 -9.84 -2.15 -7.16
C GLY A 27 -11.13 -2.59 -7.84
N GLY A 28 -11.49 -3.86 -7.74
CA GLY A 28 -12.68 -4.45 -8.35
C GLY A 28 -13.85 -4.53 -7.38
N GLY A 29 -13.80 -5.49 -6.45
CA GLY A 29 -14.90 -5.82 -5.55
C GLY A 29 -15.41 -4.62 -4.72
N LEU A 30 -14.51 -3.85 -4.11
CA LEU A 30 -14.88 -2.67 -3.34
C LEU A 30 -15.44 -1.55 -4.23
N SER A 31 -14.84 -1.31 -5.41
CA SER A 31 -15.36 -0.34 -6.39
C SER A 31 -16.76 -0.72 -6.87
N ALA A 32 -17.01 -2.01 -7.11
CA ALA A 32 -18.33 -2.52 -7.48
C ALA A 32 -19.35 -2.33 -6.36
N ALA A 33 -18.99 -2.71 -5.13
CA ALA A 33 -19.85 -2.51 -3.97
C ALA A 33 -20.20 -1.03 -3.77
N PHE A 34 -19.21 -0.14 -3.90
CA PHE A 34 -19.42 1.30 -3.82
C PHE A 34 -20.31 1.82 -4.95
N GLY A 35 -20.07 1.40 -6.19
CA GLY A 35 -20.88 1.77 -7.35
C GLY A 35 -22.35 1.32 -7.22
N VAL A 36 -22.59 0.10 -6.71
CA VAL A 36 -23.94 -0.40 -6.42
C VAL A 36 -24.60 0.43 -5.32
N ALA A 37 -23.90 0.71 -4.22
CA ALA A 37 -24.43 1.54 -3.13
C ALA A 37 -24.79 2.95 -3.63
N ALA A 38 -23.92 3.57 -4.42
CA ALA A 38 -24.17 4.87 -5.04
C ALA A 38 -25.35 4.84 -6.03
N ALA A 39 -25.49 3.76 -6.81
CA ALA A 39 -26.62 3.58 -7.72
C ALA A 39 -27.95 3.41 -6.97
N LEU A 40 -27.96 2.68 -5.84
CA LEU A 40 -29.13 2.56 -4.98
C LEU A 40 -29.52 3.90 -4.36
N PHE A 41 -28.54 4.67 -3.87
CA PHE A 41 -28.77 6.01 -3.35
C PHE A 41 -29.32 6.97 -4.42
N ARG A 42 -28.77 6.92 -5.65
CA ARG A 42 -29.31 7.66 -6.79
C ARG A 42 -30.76 7.23 -7.09
N ARG A 43 -31.03 5.93 -7.03
CA ARG A 43 -32.35 5.33 -7.31
C ARG A 43 -33.43 5.86 -6.37
N GLU A 44 -33.13 6.04 -5.10
CA GLU A 44 -34.07 6.62 -4.13
C GLU A 44 -34.46 8.06 -4.49
N ARG A 45 -33.54 8.81 -5.11
CA ARG A 45 -33.74 10.24 -5.41
C ARG A 45 -34.33 10.51 -6.79
N ASN A 46 -34.18 9.57 -7.72
CA ASN A 46 -34.60 9.74 -9.11
C ASN A 46 -35.95 9.06 -9.43
N GLY A 47 -36.72 8.66 -8.41
CA GLY A 47 -38.03 8.04 -8.59
C GLY A 47 -37.98 6.55 -8.94
N GLY A 48 -36.93 5.83 -8.53
CA GLY A 48 -36.87 4.37 -8.69
C GLY A 48 -36.15 3.90 -9.96
N ILE A 49 -35.60 4.82 -10.76
CA ILE A 49 -34.96 4.47 -12.04
C ILE A 49 -33.58 3.88 -11.79
N GLY A 50 -33.39 2.63 -12.23
CA GLY A 50 -32.12 1.91 -12.16
C GLY A 50 -31.06 2.45 -13.14
N GLY A 51 -29.99 1.69 -13.30
CA GLY A 51 -28.97 1.95 -14.33
C GLY A 51 -27.85 0.92 -14.29
N VAL A 52 -26.95 1.02 -15.26
CA VAL A 52 -25.77 0.16 -15.35
C VAL A 52 -24.64 0.78 -14.52
N VAL A 53 -23.93 -0.05 -13.76
CA VAL A 53 -22.69 0.29 -13.07
C VAL A 53 -21.59 -0.49 -13.76
N ASP A 54 -20.74 0.21 -14.50
CA ASP A 54 -19.53 -0.38 -15.09
C ASP A 54 -18.39 -0.30 -14.08
N VAL A 55 -17.66 -1.40 -13.93
CA VAL A 55 -16.59 -1.53 -12.95
C VAL A 55 -15.41 -2.21 -13.61
N SER A 56 -14.33 -1.46 -13.76
CA SER A 56 -13.07 -1.96 -14.28
C SER A 56 -12.06 -2.14 -13.16
N MET A 57 -11.53 -3.36 -13.01
CA MET A 57 -10.44 -3.64 -12.08
C MET A 57 -9.18 -2.83 -12.41
N VAL A 58 -8.97 -2.54 -13.70
CA VAL A 58 -7.82 -1.75 -14.17
C VAL A 58 -7.97 -0.28 -13.75
N GLU A 59 -9.16 0.29 -13.91
CA GLU A 59 -9.43 1.67 -13.50
C GLU A 59 -9.42 1.81 -11.97
N GLY A 60 -9.98 0.84 -11.25
CA GLY A 60 -9.91 0.80 -9.79
C GLY A 60 -8.48 0.70 -9.27
N LEU A 61 -7.64 -0.12 -9.91
CA LEU A 61 -6.22 -0.20 -9.57
C LEU A 61 -5.48 1.09 -9.92
N ALA A 62 -5.81 1.73 -11.06
CA ALA A 62 -5.24 3.03 -11.42
C ALA A 62 -5.55 4.08 -10.34
N TYR A 63 -6.80 4.12 -9.85
CA TYR A 63 -7.21 4.97 -8.73
C TYR A 63 -6.42 4.67 -7.45
N LEU A 64 -6.31 3.40 -7.04
CA LEU A 64 -5.53 3.00 -5.86
C LEU A 64 -4.04 3.38 -5.99
N SER A 65 -3.50 3.29 -7.20
CA SER A 65 -2.11 3.65 -7.49
C SER A 65 -1.87 5.16 -7.63
N SER A 66 -2.91 5.99 -7.54
CA SER A 66 -2.82 7.45 -7.79
C SER A 66 -1.74 8.14 -6.95
N PHE A 67 -1.59 7.78 -5.67
CA PHE A 67 -0.51 8.29 -4.81
C PHE A 67 0.86 7.94 -5.37
N ILE A 68 1.05 6.68 -5.75
CA ILE A 68 2.32 6.21 -6.32
C ILE A 68 2.60 6.94 -7.64
N THR A 69 1.60 7.04 -8.52
CA THR A 69 1.72 7.71 -9.81
C THR A 69 2.02 9.21 -9.67
N ALA A 70 1.37 9.89 -8.72
CA ALA A 70 1.56 11.32 -8.49
C ALA A 70 2.95 11.65 -7.96
N TYR A 71 3.54 10.76 -7.16
CA TYR A 71 4.81 11.01 -6.47
C TYR A 71 5.98 10.19 -7.01
N LYS A 72 5.80 9.41 -8.09
CA LYS A 72 6.81 8.48 -8.63
C LYS A 72 8.18 9.12 -8.92
N ASP A 73 8.19 10.41 -9.27
CA ASP A 73 9.40 11.14 -9.65
C ASP A 73 10.13 11.74 -8.43
N ILE A 74 9.61 11.57 -7.21
CA ILE A 74 10.30 11.98 -5.98
C ILE A 74 11.33 10.92 -5.59
N ASP A 75 12.59 11.20 -5.90
CA ASP A 75 13.71 10.28 -5.67
C ASP A 75 13.85 9.80 -4.22
N LEU A 76 13.62 10.68 -3.24
CA LEU A 76 13.67 10.38 -1.81
C LEU A 76 12.55 9.42 -1.36
N MET A 77 11.48 9.29 -2.14
CA MET A 77 10.37 8.39 -1.84
C MET A 77 10.56 7.01 -2.48
N TRP A 78 11.13 6.93 -3.69
CA TRP A 78 11.12 5.68 -4.47
C TRP A 78 12.48 5.23 -5.02
N ASN A 79 13.26 6.15 -5.60
CA ASN A 79 14.34 5.78 -6.53
C ASN A 79 15.72 5.65 -5.88
N LYS A 80 15.97 6.36 -4.76
CA LYS A 80 17.26 6.33 -4.07
C LYS A 80 17.41 5.10 -3.17
N PRO A 81 18.65 4.65 -2.90
CA PRO A 81 18.92 3.71 -1.81
C PRO A 81 18.33 4.25 -0.50
N TYR A 82 17.64 3.38 0.25
CA TYR A 82 16.98 3.72 1.52
C TYR A 82 15.85 4.77 1.43
N ALA A 83 15.37 5.10 0.22
CA ALA A 83 14.20 5.96 0.05
C ALA A 83 12.98 5.40 0.80
N TRP A 84 12.08 6.26 1.24
CA TRP A 84 11.05 5.92 2.23
C TRP A 84 10.22 4.68 1.88
N PHE A 85 9.82 4.54 0.62
CA PHE A 85 9.00 3.43 0.14
C PHE A 85 9.78 2.46 -0.76
N SER A 86 11.12 2.52 -0.72
CA SER A 86 11.99 1.60 -1.47
C SER A 86 12.12 0.21 -0.83
N GLY A 87 11.43 -0.09 0.27
CA GLY A 87 11.57 -1.36 1.02
C GLY A 87 12.92 -1.57 1.74
N ASP A 88 13.91 -0.71 1.44
CA ASP A 88 15.24 -0.74 2.07
C ASP A 88 15.42 0.29 3.18
N SER A 89 14.50 1.26 3.30
CA SER A 89 14.55 2.27 4.35
C SER A 89 14.59 1.64 5.75
N PRO A 90 15.59 1.95 6.60
CA PRO A 90 15.69 1.38 7.94
C PRO A 90 14.49 1.73 8.83
N ILE A 91 13.84 2.85 8.53
CA ILE A 91 12.68 3.35 9.28
C ILE A 91 11.34 2.92 8.65
N TYR A 92 11.36 2.16 7.55
CA TYR A 92 10.15 1.71 6.84
C TYR A 92 10.39 0.35 6.16
N ARG A 93 10.52 -0.72 6.96
CA ARG A 93 10.78 -2.10 6.50
C ARG A 93 10.48 -3.15 7.57
N THR A 94 10.60 -4.43 7.21
CA THR A 94 10.55 -5.54 8.17
C THR A 94 11.95 -6.00 8.61
N TYR A 95 12.02 -6.45 9.87
CA TYR A 95 13.23 -6.96 10.53
C TYR A 95 12.97 -8.32 11.15
N ARG A 96 13.97 -9.20 11.14
CA ARG A 96 13.94 -10.47 11.89
C ARG A 96 14.31 -10.20 13.34
N THR A 97 13.57 -10.77 14.27
CA THR A 97 13.81 -10.64 15.71
C THR A 97 14.61 -11.84 16.25
N ALA A 98 15.16 -11.71 17.46
CA ALA A 98 15.94 -12.77 18.10
C ALA A 98 15.16 -14.08 18.30
N ASP A 99 13.83 -14.02 18.39
CA ASP A 99 12.94 -15.18 18.50
C ASP A 99 12.50 -15.75 17.14
N ASP A 100 13.22 -15.43 16.07
CA ASP A 100 12.96 -15.87 14.70
C ASP A 100 11.59 -15.45 14.13
N LYS A 101 11.01 -14.40 14.68
CA LYS A 101 9.81 -13.76 14.13
C LYS A 101 10.18 -12.53 13.33
N TYR A 102 9.15 -11.81 12.87
CA TYR A 102 9.31 -10.59 12.10
C TYR A 102 8.61 -9.42 12.79
N MET A 103 9.25 -8.25 12.76
CA MET A 103 8.71 -6.98 13.21
C MET A 103 8.63 -6.00 12.04
N ALA A 104 7.48 -5.35 11.85
CA ALA A 104 7.30 -4.29 10.87
C ALA A 104 7.61 -2.93 11.50
N VAL A 105 8.49 -2.15 10.87
CA VAL A 105 8.87 -0.80 11.27
C VAL A 105 8.35 0.18 10.23
N GLY A 106 7.70 1.26 10.67
CA GLY A 106 7.13 2.30 9.81
C GLY A 106 7.16 3.69 10.44
N ALA A 107 8.32 4.10 10.96
CA ALA A 107 8.52 5.32 11.72
C ALA A 107 9.05 6.46 10.83
N LEU A 108 8.24 6.93 9.87
CA LEU A 108 8.64 7.98 8.91
C LEU A 108 8.72 9.38 9.53
N GLU A 109 7.84 9.67 10.49
CA GLU A 109 7.79 10.98 11.14
C GLU A 109 8.91 11.14 12.17
N PRO A 110 9.60 12.31 12.25
CA PRO A 110 10.78 12.50 13.09
C PRO A 110 10.60 12.15 14.56
N LYS A 111 9.41 12.40 15.12
CA LYS A 111 9.07 12.05 16.50
C LYS A 111 9.09 10.53 16.73
N PHE A 112 8.59 9.74 15.78
CA PHE A 112 8.56 8.29 15.87
C PHE A 112 9.94 7.70 15.58
N THR A 113 10.67 8.27 14.61
CA THR A 113 12.05 7.90 14.34
C THR A 113 12.93 8.10 15.58
N LYS A 114 12.76 9.22 16.28
CA LYS A 114 13.47 9.51 17.53
C LYS A 114 13.15 8.44 18.60
N THR A 115 11.87 8.18 18.83
CA THR A 115 11.45 7.14 19.79
C THR A 115 11.97 5.75 19.42
N LEU A 116 12.00 5.42 18.12
CA LEU A 116 12.57 4.17 17.63
C LEU A 116 14.05 4.06 18.06
N PHE A 117 14.88 5.07 17.82
CA PHE A 117 16.31 4.98 18.16
C PHE A 117 16.63 5.16 19.65
N GLU A 118 15.78 5.84 20.42
CA GLU A 118 15.96 5.99 21.88
C GLU A 118 15.56 4.74 22.67
N SER A 119 14.67 3.91 22.11
CA SER A 119 14.22 2.69 22.76
C SER A 119 15.35 1.65 22.80
N LYS A 120 15.95 1.46 23.97
CA LYS A 120 17.03 0.48 24.23
C LYS A 120 16.61 -0.99 24.08
N SER A 121 15.34 -1.27 23.82
CA SER A 121 14.76 -2.62 23.74
C SER A 121 14.64 -3.18 22.31
N LEU A 122 15.16 -2.49 21.30
CA LEU A 122 15.15 -2.99 19.92
C LEU A 122 16.23 -4.06 19.72
N LEU A 123 15.87 -5.30 20.08
CA LEU A 123 16.55 -6.52 19.66
C LEU A 123 16.28 -6.77 18.17
N ILE A 124 16.78 -5.89 17.32
CA ILE A 124 16.93 -6.14 15.89
C ILE A 124 18.28 -6.85 15.73
N CYS A 125 18.25 -8.15 15.41
CA CYS A 125 19.43 -8.97 15.19
C CYS A 125 19.94 -8.88 13.74
#